data_AF-A0A8G1ZCZ4-F1
#
_entry.id   AF-A0A8G1ZCZ4-F1
#
_cell.length_a   1.000
_cell.length_b   1.000
_cell.length_c   1.000
_cell.angle_alpha   90.00
_cell.angle_beta   90.00
_cell.angle_gamma   90.00
#
_symmetry.space_group_name_H-M   'P 1'
#
loop_
_entity.id
_entity.type
_entity.pdbx_description
1 polymer ?
#
loop_
_entity_poly.entity_id
_entity_poly.type
_entity_poly.pdbx_seq_one_letter_code
_entity_poly.pdbx_strand_id
1 'polypeptide(L)' 'MSREKIRPFLITKDEEGNFRLTVRETRYNSQGYPLVTSQLQDEVFKSAAAVRNFARDTFKAQPGQYATQ' A
#
# COMPACT_ATOMS: atom_id res chain seq x y z
N MET A 1 -5.08 23.65 -3.00
CA MET A 1 -4.27 22.48 -2.62
C MET A 1 -4.98 21.22 -3.10
N SER A 2 -4.50 20.61 -4.18
CA SER A 2 -5.01 19.32 -4.63
C SER A 2 -4.67 18.27 -3.58
N ARG A 3 -5.67 17.68 -2.92
CA ARG A 3 -5.46 16.51 -2.07
C ARG A 3 -5.12 15.35 -3.02
N GLU A 4 -3.83 15.05 -3.19
CA GLU A 4 -3.42 13.85 -3.92
C GLU A 4 -4.15 12.63 -3.34
N LYS A 5 -4.66 11.76 -4.22
CA LYS A 5 -5.34 10.55 -3.80
C LYS A 5 -4.35 9.69 -3.01
N ILE A 6 -4.65 9.48 -1.72
CA ILE A 6 -3.84 8.63 -0.86
C ILE A 6 -3.95 7.20 -1.38
N ARG A 7 -2.81 6.62 -1.77
CA ARG A 7 -2.69 5.24 -2.24
C ARG A 7 -1.93 4.42 -1.19
N PRO A 8 -2.57 4.03 -0.08
CA PRO A 8 -1.88 3.41 1.05
C PRO A 8 -1.23 2.07 0.70
N PHE A 9 -1.75 1.33 -0.29
CA PHE A 9 -1.26 -0.01 -0.62
C PHE A 9 -0.24 0.04 -1.76
N LEU A 10 1.04 -0.06 -1.42
CA LEU A 10 2.14 -0.09 -2.39
C LEU A 10 2.48 -1.55 -2.72
N ILE A 11 2.39 -1.90 -4.00
CA ILE A 11 2.80 -3.20 -4.53
C ILE A 11 4.15 -3.00 -5.20
N THR A 12 5.15 -3.76 -4.77
CA THR A 12 6.49 -3.76 -5.35
C THR A 12 6.87 -5.16 -5.81
N LYS A 13 7.76 -5.26 -6.79
CA LYS A 13 8.38 -6.52 -7.18
C LYS A 13 9.80 -6.54 -6.62
N ASP A 14 10.16 -7.62 -5.94
CA ASP A 14 11.51 -7.82 -5.44
C ASP A 14 12.47 -8.36 -6.52
N GLU A 15 13.75 -8.48 -6.17
CA GLU A 15 14.81 -8.94 -7.06
C GLU A 15 14.65 -10.41 -7.48
N GLU A 16 14.02 -11.22 -6.63
CA GLU A 16 13.70 -12.63 -6.91
C GLU A 16 12.44 -12.78 -7.80
N GLY A 17 11.76 -11.67 -8.07
CA GLY A 17 10.59 -11.57 -8.91
C GLY A 17 9.27 -11.87 -8.22
N ASN A 18 9.26 -11.99 -6.89
CA ASN A 18 8.03 -12.04 -6.12
C ASN A 18 7.45 -10.63 -5.90
N PHE A 19 6.17 -10.57 -5.54
CA PHE A 19 5.46 -9.34 -5.22
C PHE A 19 5.33 -9.18 -3.71
N ARG A 20 5.57 -7.97 -3.24
CA ARG A 20 5.49 -7.58 -1.82
C ARG A 20 4.48 -6.47 -1.63
N LEU A 21 3.80 -6.47 -0.48
CA LEU A 21 2.86 -5.43 -0.08
C LEU A 21 3.47 -4.55 1.00
N THR A 22 3.48 -3.24 0.77
CA THR A 22 3.77 -2.25 1.80
C THR A 22 2.51 -1.45 2.08
N VAL A 23 2.02 -1.49 3.32
CA VAL A 23 0.88 -0.69 3.78
C VAL A 23 1.41 0.62 4.33
N ARG A 24 0.89 1.73 3.82
CA ARG A 24 1.25 3.09 4.24
C ARG A 24 0.07 3.72 4.95
N GLU A 25 0.25 4.10 6.20
CA GLU A 25 -0.75 4.82 6.96
C GLU A 25 -0.40 6.31 6.96
N THR A 26 -1.36 7.15 6.58
CA THR A 26 -1.21 8.60 6.62
C THR A 26 -2.06 9.16 7.74
N ARG A 27 -1.42 9.70 8.78
CA ARG A 27 -2.07 10.47 9.83
C ARG A 27 -1.68 11.94 9.73
N TYR A 28 -2.47 12.84 10.28
CA TYR A 28 -2.15 14.27 10.29
C TYR A 28 -1.79 14.71 11.71
N ASN A 29 -0.73 15.50 11.85
CA ASN A 29 -0.40 16.11 13.14
C ASN A 29 -1.35 17.31 13.44
N SER A 30 -1.20 17.93 14.60
CA SER A 30 -1.99 19.09 15.02
C SER A 30 -1.86 20.32 14.10
N GLN A 31 -0.81 20.37 13.28
CA GLN A 31 -0.56 21.43 12.29
C GLN A 31 -1.07 21.07 10.89
N GLY A 32 -1.72 19.90 10.72
CA GLY A 32 -2.26 19.46 9.44
C GLY A 32 -1.24 18.92 8.45
N TYR A 33 -0.01 18.61 8.89
CA TYR A 33 0.99 17.95 8.05
C TYR A 33 0.81 16.43 8.04
N PRO A 34 0.94 15.78 6.87
CA PRO A 34 0.85 14.34 6.76
C PRO A 34 2.10 13.66 7.33
N LEU A 35 1.89 12.68 8.20
CA LEU A 35 2.88 11.74 8.69
C LEU A 35 2.57 10.39 8.08
N VAL A 36 3.51 9.85 7.30
CA VAL A 36 3.37 8.58 6.61
C VAL A 36 4.23 7.53 7.28
N THR A 37 3.62 6.45 7.74
CA THR A 37 4.30 5.26 8.27
C THR A 37 4.15 4.11 7.29
N SER A 38 5.26 3.46 6.94
CA SER A 38 5.31 2.34 5.99
C SER A 38 5.56 1.04 6.73
N GLN A 39 4.73 0.02 6.47
CA GLN A 39 4.85 -1.32 7.04
C GLN A 39 4.88 -2.35 5.90
N LEU A 40 6.04 -2.98 5.72
CA LEU A 40 6.19 -4.11 4.80
C LEU A 40 5.49 -5.32 5.41
N GLN A 41 4.63 -5.97 4.64
CA GLN A 41 3.98 -7.21 5.05
C GLN A 41 4.91 -8.40 4.83
N ASP A 42 4.84 -9.39 5.71
CA ASP A 42 5.72 -10.55 5.69
C ASP A 42 5.39 -11.51 4.55
N GLU A 43 4.16 -11.47 4.03
CA GLU A 43 3.70 -12.30 2.93
C GLU A 43 4.42 -11.98 1.61
N VAL A 44 4.75 -13.05 0.89
CA VAL A 44 5.37 -12.99 -0.44
C VAL A 44 4.37 -13.57 -1.43
N PHE A 45 4.12 -12.86 -2.53
CA PHE A 45 3.10 -13.24 -3.50
C PHE A 45 3.71 -13.53 -4.87
N LYS A 46 3.11 -14.48 -5.60
CA LYS A 46 3.55 -14.82 -6.97
C LYS A 46 2.98 -13.89 -8.04
N SER A 47 2.00 -13.05 -7.71
CA SER A 47 1.40 -12.09 -8.65
C SER A 47 0.87 -10.84 -7.96
N ALA A 48 0.83 -9.72 -8.69
CA ALA A 48 0.21 -8.48 -8.22
C ALA A 48 -1.30 -8.65 -7.92
N ALA A 49 -1.99 -9.54 -8.63
CA ALA A 49 -3.40 -9.85 -8.37
C ALA A 49 -3.60 -10.52 -6.99
N ALA A 50 -2.70 -11.44 -6.62
CA ALA A 50 -2.73 -12.07 -5.29
C ALA A 50 -2.52 -11.03 -4.18
N VAL A 51 -1.62 -10.07 -4.39
CA VAL A 51 -1.41 -8.95 -3.45
C VAL A 51 -2.68 -8.12 -3.28
N ARG A 52 -3.35 -7.77 -4.39
CA ARG A 52 -4.60 -6.98 -4.36
C ARG A 52 -5.73 -7.72 -3.65
N ASN A 53 -5.84 -9.03 -3.86
CA ASN A 53 -6.84 -9.83 -3.18
C ASN A 53 -6.57 -9.87 -1.67
N PHE A 54 -5.33 -10.14 -1.26
CA PHE A 54 -4.95 -10.10 0.15
C PHE A 54 -5.21 -8.72 0.78
N ALA A 55 -4.81 -7.65 0.10
CA ALA A 55 -5.04 -6.28 0.57
C ALA A 55 -6.55 -5.97 0.73
N ARG A 56 -7.37 -6.41 -0.22
CA ARG A 56 -8.83 -6.25 -0.17
C ARG A 56 -9.42 -7.05 1.00
N ASP A 57 -9.00 -8.29 1.18
CA ASP A 57 -9.65 -9.20 2.11
C ASP A 57 -9.24 -8.87 3.57
N THR A 58 -7.95 -8.59 3.80
CA THR A 58 -7.36 -8.26 5.12
C THR A 58 -7.54 -6.79 5.50
N PHE A 59 -7.26 -5.85 4.58
CA PHE A 59 -7.25 -4.41 4.88
C PHE A 59 -8.42 -3.62 4.27
N LYS A 60 -9.39 -4.32 3.64
CA LYS A 60 -10.56 -3.70 2.97
C LYS A 60 -10.17 -2.67 1.90
N ALA A 61 -9.01 -2.90 1.28
CA ALA A 61 -8.45 -2.04 0.26
C ALA A 61 -9.38 -1.88 -0.96
N GLN A 62 -9.52 -0.64 -1.42
CA GLN A 62 -10.37 -0.26 -2.56
C GLN A 62 -9.56 -0.13 -3.86
N PRO A 63 -10.18 -0.31 -5.05
CA PRO A 63 -9.47 -0.28 -6.34
C PRO A 63 -8.61 0.97 -6.60
N GLY A 64 -9.00 2.13 -6.06
CA GLY A 64 -8.26 3.39 -6.23
C GLY A 64 -7.11 3.62 -5.24
N GLN A 65 -6.91 2.71 -4.28
CA GLN A 65 -5.95 2.87 -3.18
C GLN A 65 -4.60 2.19 -3.43
N TYR A 66 -4.43 1.55 -4.59
CA TYR A 66 -3.20 0.84 -4.94
C TYR A 66 -2.22 1.75 -5.68
N ALA A 67 -0.96 1.69 -5.29
CA ALA A 67 0.19 2.15 -6.07
C ALA A 67 1.01 0.94 -6.51
N THR A 68 1.60 1.01 -7.68
CA THR A 68 2.51 -0.03 -8.20
C THR A 68 3.78 0.68 -8.64
N GLN A 69 4.92 0.13 -8.23
CA GLN A 69 6.25 0.66 -8.52
C GLN A 69 7.12 -0.45 -9.10
#